data_AF-A0A2G6CI39-F1
#
_entry.id   AF-A0A2G6CI39-F1
#
_cell.length_a   1.000
_cell.length_b   1.000
_cell.length_c   1.000
_cell.angle_alpha   90.00
_cell.angle_beta   90.00
_cell.angle_gamma   90.00
#
_symmetry.space_group_name_H-M   'P 1'
#
loop_
_entity.id
_entity.type
_entity.pdbx_description
1 polymer ?
#
loop_
_entity_poly.entity_id
_entity_poly.type
_entity_poly.pdbx_seq_one_letter_code
_entity_poly.pdbx_strand_id
1 'polypeptide(L)'
;MLDARIRPLIDPPLNRLGQRLARAGVSANAVTLVGLALGVAAAVAIALDAPLAGLALILASRLADGLDGAVARATQPSDFGGYLDITSDFLFYGLIPLAFIAAAPENGLAGGFLLASFYFNGATFLGFAILAQKHGMESTARGAKSLYFTGGLLEGTETIGFFVLLCLFPALFIPLATAFAALCFLTATARILLARQLFSHDRKDKT
;
A
#
# COMPACT_ATOMS: atom_id res chain seq x y z
N MET A 1 0.47 8.83 8.27
CA MET A 1 0.92 9.97 9.14
C MET A 1 2.44 10.13 9.15
N LEU A 2 3.20 9.03 9.13
CA LEU A 2 4.65 9.06 8.96
C LEU A 2 5.05 9.31 7.50
N ASP A 3 4.24 8.82 6.55
CA ASP A 3 4.47 8.94 5.12
C ASP A 3 4.64 10.42 4.69
N ALA A 4 3.77 11.31 5.19
CA ALA A 4 3.84 12.75 4.93
C ALA A 4 5.12 13.43 5.46
N ARG A 5 5.79 12.85 6.47
CA ARG A 5 7.04 13.37 7.05
C ARG A 5 8.28 12.77 6.39
N ILE A 6 8.18 11.53 5.90
CA ILE A 6 9.29 10.78 5.32
C ILE A 6 9.46 11.08 3.83
N ARG A 7 8.35 11.25 3.07
CA ARG A 7 8.39 11.58 1.63
C ARG A 7 9.32 12.74 1.26
N PRO A 8 9.32 13.90 1.96
CA PRO A 8 10.25 15.00 1.64
C PRO A 8 11.73 14.64 1.72
N LEU A 9 12.10 13.59 2.47
CA LEU A 9 13.47 13.12 2.62
C LEU A 9 13.85 12.04 1.60
N ILE A 10 12.91 11.16 1.26
CA ILE A 10 13.15 10.03 0.34
C ILE A 10 12.92 10.44 -1.13
N ASP A 11 11.97 11.34 -1.40
CA ASP A 11 11.61 11.74 -2.76
C ASP A 11 12.78 12.41 -3.53
N PRO A 12 13.61 13.29 -2.95
CA PRO A 12 14.69 13.93 -3.70
C PRO A 12 15.73 12.97 -4.32
N PRO A 13 16.30 11.99 -3.59
CA PRO A 13 17.21 11.02 -4.20
C PRO A 13 16.49 10.06 -5.16
N LEU A 14 15.27 9.60 -4.84
CA LEU A 14 14.47 8.76 -5.73
C LEU A 14 14.16 9.45 -7.05
N ASN A 15 13.77 10.72 -7.02
CA ASN A 15 13.47 11.50 -8.22
C ASN A 15 14.70 11.68 -9.12
N ARG A 16 15.89 11.88 -8.53
CA ARG A 16 17.13 11.94 -9.32
C ARG A 16 17.44 10.60 -10.00
N LEU A 17 17.22 9.49 -9.30
CA LEU A 17 17.43 8.16 -9.85
C LEU A 17 16.38 7.84 -10.94
N GLY A 18 15.11 8.16 -10.69
CA GLY A 18 14.01 8.00 -11.64
C GLY A 18 14.25 8.78 -12.92
N GLN A 19 14.75 10.02 -12.83
CA GLN A 19 15.15 10.79 -14.01
C GLN A 19 16.28 10.12 -14.81
N ARG A 20 17.26 9.49 -14.15
CA ARG A 20 18.34 8.77 -14.85
C ARG A 20 17.82 7.53 -15.57
N LEU A 21 16.95 6.76 -14.91
CA LEU A 21 16.34 5.57 -15.52
C LEU A 21 15.40 5.92 -16.67
N ALA A 22 14.61 6.97 -16.52
CA ALA A 22 13.77 7.53 -17.58
C ALA A 22 14.61 7.92 -18.81
N ARG A 23 15.73 8.61 -18.62
CA ARG A 23 16.67 8.96 -19.70
C ARG A 23 17.32 7.73 -20.35
N ALA A 24 17.46 6.63 -19.61
CA ALA A 24 17.97 5.36 -20.13
C ALA A 24 16.88 4.54 -20.85
N GLY A 25 15.65 5.03 -20.97
CA GLY A 25 14.55 4.36 -21.67
C GLY A 25 13.84 3.27 -20.85
N VAL A 26 14.09 3.20 -19.54
CA VAL A 26 13.38 2.26 -18.65
C VAL A 26 11.96 2.76 -18.42
N SER A 27 10.97 1.90 -18.64
CA SER A 27 9.55 2.23 -18.40
C SER A 27 9.19 2.07 -16.92
N ALA A 28 8.26 2.89 -16.43
CA ALA A 28 7.72 2.77 -15.07
C ALA A 28 7.13 1.37 -14.83
N ASN A 29 6.35 0.85 -15.78
CA ASN A 29 5.76 -0.49 -15.69
C ASN A 29 6.80 -1.60 -15.50
N ALA A 30 7.98 -1.49 -16.14
CA ALA A 30 9.05 -2.47 -15.94
C ALA A 30 9.59 -2.43 -14.50
N VAL A 31 9.73 -1.22 -13.94
CA VAL A 31 10.16 -1.04 -12.54
C VAL A 31 9.12 -1.62 -11.58
N THR A 32 7.82 -1.37 -11.82
CA THR A 32 6.72 -1.96 -11.03
C THR A 32 6.76 -3.49 -11.06
N LEU A 33 6.93 -4.11 -12.24
CA LEU A 33 7.01 -5.57 -12.36
C LEU A 33 8.23 -6.16 -11.67
N VAL A 34 9.39 -5.47 -11.70
CA VAL A 34 10.58 -5.87 -10.94
C VAL A 34 10.30 -5.76 -9.44
N GLY A 35 9.67 -4.67 -8.99
CA GLY A 35 9.25 -4.50 -7.60
C GLY A 35 8.32 -5.62 -7.13
N LEU A 36 7.34 -6.00 -7.96
CA LEU A 36 6.45 -7.13 -7.68
C LEU A 36 7.21 -8.46 -7.61
N ALA A 37 8.11 -8.73 -8.56
CA ALA A 37 8.92 -9.96 -8.56
C ALA A 37 9.78 -10.07 -7.29
N LEU A 38 10.36 -8.96 -6.82
CA LEU A 38 11.07 -8.90 -5.53
C LEU A 38 10.12 -9.16 -4.35
N GLY A 39 8.90 -8.63 -4.39
CA GLY A 39 7.87 -8.90 -3.39
C GLY A 39 7.45 -10.36 -3.31
N VAL A 40 7.26 -11.01 -4.46
CA VAL A 40 6.99 -12.45 -4.55
C VAL A 40 8.17 -13.25 -4.01
N ALA A 41 9.40 -12.91 -4.40
CA ALA A 41 10.60 -13.55 -3.89
C ALA A 41 10.73 -13.39 -2.37
N ALA A 42 10.34 -12.23 -1.82
CA ALA A 42 10.32 -12.00 -0.38
C ALA A 42 9.33 -12.92 0.34
N ALA A 43 8.11 -13.05 -0.20
CA ALA A 43 7.11 -13.95 0.34
C ALA A 43 7.59 -15.42 0.32
N VAL A 44 8.22 -15.86 -0.77
CA VAL A 44 8.83 -17.20 -0.86
C VAL A 44 9.92 -17.37 0.19
N ALA A 45 10.82 -16.40 0.35
CA ALA A 45 11.88 -16.46 1.36
C ALA A 45 11.32 -16.57 2.79
N ILE A 46 10.28 -15.80 3.13
CA ILE A 46 9.61 -15.88 4.43
C ILE A 46 8.95 -17.25 4.63
N ALA A 47 8.25 -17.76 3.61
CA ALA A 47 7.60 -19.08 3.68
C ALA A 47 8.60 -20.23 3.87
N LEU A 48 9.86 -20.04 3.43
CA LEU A 48 10.97 -20.97 3.61
C LEU A 48 11.77 -20.71 4.89
N ASP A 49 11.17 -20.04 5.88
CA ASP A 49 11.77 -19.72 7.19
C ASP A 49 13.07 -18.86 7.10
N ALA A 50 13.17 -18.01 6.07
CA ALA A 50 14.26 -17.05 5.90
C ALA A 50 13.76 -15.59 6.00
N PRO A 51 13.22 -15.16 7.16
CA PRO A 51 12.54 -13.86 7.30
C PRO A 51 13.48 -12.66 7.10
N LEU A 52 14.77 -12.77 7.41
CA LEU A 52 15.73 -11.68 7.18
C LEU A 52 16.07 -11.50 5.69
N ALA A 53 16.12 -12.59 4.92
CA ALA A 53 16.26 -12.50 3.46
C ALA A 53 14.98 -11.91 2.86
N GLY A 54 13.81 -12.34 3.35
CA GLY A 54 12.52 -11.75 3.03
C GLY A 54 12.48 -10.24 3.30
N LEU A 55 12.99 -9.80 4.45
CA LEU A 55 13.08 -8.39 4.81
C LEU A 55 13.92 -7.59 3.80
N ALA A 56 15.10 -8.09 3.44
CA ALA A 56 15.93 -7.41 2.45
C ALA A 56 15.21 -7.26 1.09
N LEU A 57 14.48 -8.30 0.67
CA LEU A 57 13.69 -8.29 -0.57
C LEU A 57 12.45 -7.38 -0.47
N ILE A 58 11.77 -7.32 0.67
CA ILE A 58 10.68 -6.36 0.95
C ILE A 58 11.20 -4.93 0.77
N LEU A 59 12.33 -4.59 1.39
CA LEU A 59 12.90 -3.25 1.31
C LEU A 59 13.32 -2.92 -0.13
N ALA A 60 13.92 -3.87 -0.85
CA ALA A 60 14.25 -3.70 -2.26
C ALA A 60 13.00 -3.49 -3.14
N SER A 61 11.93 -4.26 -2.91
CA SER A 61 10.63 -4.09 -3.57
C SER A 61 10.06 -2.70 -3.34
N ARG A 62 10.11 -2.19 -2.11
CA ARG A 62 9.62 -0.84 -1.76
C ARG A 62 10.46 0.29 -2.33
N LEU A 63 11.75 0.08 -2.52
CA LEU A 63 12.59 1.02 -3.25
C LEU A 63 12.22 1.06 -4.74
N ALA A 64 11.90 -0.09 -5.35
CA ALA A 64 11.45 -0.15 -6.73
C ALA A 64 10.08 0.54 -6.91
N ASP A 65 9.17 0.33 -5.99
CA ASP A 65 7.85 1.00 -5.91
C ASP A 65 7.99 2.53 -5.87
N GLY A 66 8.80 3.07 -4.96
CA GLY A 66 9.07 4.52 -4.95
C GLY A 66 9.75 5.04 -6.23
N LEU A 67 10.49 4.17 -6.93
CA LEU A 67 11.22 4.50 -8.14
C LEU A 67 10.34 4.47 -9.39
N ASP A 68 9.34 3.59 -9.48
CA ASP A 68 8.43 3.55 -10.63
C ASP A 68 7.62 4.84 -10.75
N GLY A 69 7.14 5.39 -9.63
CA GLY A 69 6.43 6.65 -9.57
C GLY A 69 7.36 7.82 -9.91
N ALA A 70 8.64 7.74 -9.53
CA ALA A 70 9.65 8.72 -9.93
C ALA A 70 9.92 8.68 -11.44
N VAL A 71 10.00 7.49 -12.04
CA VAL A 71 10.15 7.30 -13.49
C VAL A 71 8.91 7.80 -14.23
N ALA A 72 7.70 7.49 -13.75
CA ALA A 72 6.44 7.95 -14.33
C ALA A 72 6.33 9.48 -14.32
N ARG A 73 6.67 10.14 -13.20
CA ARG A 73 6.71 11.61 -13.10
C ARG A 73 7.77 12.25 -14.00
N ALA A 74 8.87 11.55 -14.26
CA ALA A 74 9.95 12.02 -15.14
C ALA A 74 9.68 11.74 -16.64
N THR A 75 8.63 10.97 -16.95
CA THR A 75 8.22 10.62 -18.32
C THR A 75 6.76 11.06 -18.54
N GLN A 76 5.91 10.17 -19.07
CA GLN A 76 4.49 10.41 -19.26
C GLN A 76 3.71 9.40 -18.40
N PRO A 77 3.00 9.85 -17.35
CA PRO A 77 2.10 8.99 -16.60
C PRO A 77 1.01 8.40 -17.50
N SER A 78 0.56 7.19 -17.17
CA SER A 78 -0.54 6.51 -17.89
C SER A 78 -1.52 5.87 -16.92
N ASP A 79 -2.79 5.81 -17.30
CA ASP A 79 -3.84 5.18 -16.50
C ASP A 79 -3.54 3.71 -16.22
N PHE A 80 -3.01 2.99 -17.23
CA PHE A 80 -2.61 1.60 -17.06
C PHE A 80 -1.45 1.45 -16.07
N GLY A 81 -0.48 2.37 -16.07
CA GLY A 81 0.61 2.36 -15.10
C GLY A 81 0.10 2.50 -13.66
N GLY A 82 -0.82 3.45 -13.42
CA GLY A 82 -1.45 3.61 -12.11
C GLY A 82 -2.29 2.40 -11.68
N TYR A 83 -2.98 1.74 -12.62
CA TYR A 83 -3.69 0.50 -12.37
C TYR A 83 -2.76 -0.68 -12.05
N LEU A 84 -1.63 -0.79 -12.76
CA LEU A 84 -0.63 -1.83 -12.52
C LEU A 84 0.04 -1.67 -11.16
N ASP A 85 0.39 -0.44 -10.79
CA ASP A 85 0.97 -0.06 -9.50
C ASP A 85 0.07 -0.52 -8.35
N ILE A 86 -1.17 0.00 -8.29
CA ILE A 86 -2.10 -0.37 -7.21
C ILE A 86 -2.40 -1.87 -7.15
N THR A 87 -2.52 -2.54 -8.30
CA THR A 87 -2.78 -3.99 -8.33
C THR A 87 -1.58 -4.79 -7.80
N SER A 88 -0.37 -4.38 -8.16
CA SER A 88 0.88 -5.00 -7.68
C SER A 88 1.04 -4.79 -6.17
N ASP A 89 0.65 -3.61 -5.69
CA ASP A 89 0.67 -3.26 -4.27
C ASP A 89 -0.26 -4.13 -3.42
N PHE A 90 -1.52 -4.28 -3.84
CA PHE A 90 -2.46 -5.15 -3.13
C PHE A 90 -2.02 -6.62 -3.13
N LEU A 91 -1.43 -7.09 -4.22
CA LEU A 91 -0.86 -8.44 -4.27
C LEU A 91 0.31 -8.57 -3.29
N PHE A 92 1.24 -7.61 -3.27
CA PHE A 92 2.35 -7.58 -2.31
C PHE A 92 1.85 -7.57 -0.86
N TYR A 93 0.92 -6.68 -0.51
CA TYR A 93 0.38 -6.59 0.85
C TYR A 93 -0.31 -7.88 1.30
N GLY A 94 -0.93 -8.63 0.37
CA GLY A 94 -1.52 -9.94 0.67
C GLY A 94 -0.49 -11.07 0.79
N LEU A 95 0.55 -11.06 -0.05
CA LEU A 95 1.54 -12.14 -0.09
C LEU A 95 2.41 -12.20 1.17
N ILE A 96 2.77 -11.07 1.78
CA ILE A 96 3.65 -11.06 2.95
C ILE A 96 2.99 -11.76 4.17
N PRO A 97 1.77 -11.40 4.62
CA PRO A 97 1.08 -12.15 5.69
C PRO A 97 0.83 -13.62 5.32
N LEU A 98 0.49 -13.89 4.05
CA LEU A 98 0.27 -15.26 3.58
C LEU A 98 1.54 -16.11 3.73
N ALA A 99 2.72 -15.53 3.47
CA ALA A 99 3.98 -16.22 3.66
C ALA A 99 4.25 -16.61 5.13
N PHE A 100 3.92 -15.73 6.08
CA PHE A 100 4.03 -16.06 7.51
C PHE A 100 3.04 -17.14 7.96
N ILE A 101 1.85 -17.20 7.34
CA ILE A 101 0.90 -18.31 7.56
C ILE A 101 1.47 -19.61 7.00
N ALA A 102 2.09 -19.56 5.82
CA ALA A 102 2.70 -20.73 5.19
C ALA A 102 3.91 -21.26 5.97
N ALA A 103 4.70 -20.37 6.58
CA ALA A 103 5.85 -20.73 7.40
C ALA A 103 5.47 -21.43 8.71
N ALA A 104 4.34 -21.06 9.33
CA ALA A 104 3.92 -21.55 10.64
C ALA A 104 2.39 -21.68 10.75
N PRO A 105 1.82 -22.90 10.89
CA PRO A 105 0.37 -23.12 10.98
C PRO A 105 -0.34 -22.36 12.11
N GLU A 106 0.34 -22.13 13.24
CA GLU A 106 -0.15 -21.38 14.40
C GLU A 106 -0.50 -19.92 14.05
N ASN A 107 0.10 -19.37 13.00
CA ASN A 107 -0.20 -18.03 12.49
C ASN A 107 -1.53 -17.98 11.74
N GLY A 108 -2.13 -19.12 11.37
CA GLY A 108 -3.23 -19.21 10.43
C GLY A 108 -4.45 -18.34 10.75
N LEU A 109 -4.92 -18.36 12.01
CA LEU A 109 -6.10 -17.57 12.39
C LEU A 109 -5.80 -16.07 12.42
N ALA A 110 -4.70 -15.66 13.06
CA ALA A 110 -4.32 -14.26 13.16
C ALA A 110 -3.95 -13.65 11.79
N GLY A 111 -3.24 -14.42 10.96
CA GLY A 111 -2.90 -14.05 9.60
C GLY A 111 -4.13 -14.00 8.69
N GLY A 112 -5.06 -14.95 8.81
CA GLY A 112 -6.33 -14.92 8.10
C GLY A 112 -7.18 -13.69 8.49
N PHE A 113 -7.21 -13.35 9.78
CA PHE A 113 -7.88 -12.14 10.26
C PHE A 113 -7.24 -10.85 9.70
N LEU A 114 -5.90 -10.81 9.63
CA LEU A 114 -5.16 -9.72 8.99
C LEU A 114 -5.47 -9.60 7.49
N LEU A 115 -5.44 -10.71 6.75
CA LEU A 115 -5.79 -10.73 5.31
C LEU A 115 -7.23 -10.27 5.07
N ALA A 116 -8.18 -10.71 5.89
CA ALA A 116 -9.57 -10.24 5.82
C ALA A 116 -9.68 -8.73 6.05
N SER A 117 -8.90 -8.19 7.00
CA SER A 117 -8.84 -6.75 7.26
C SER A 117 -8.26 -5.96 6.08
N PHE A 118 -7.24 -6.49 5.39
CA PHE A 118 -6.65 -5.87 4.20
C PHE A 118 -7.63 -5.86 3.03
N TYR A 119 -8.32 -6.98 2.82
CA TYR A 119 -9.36 -7.08 1.79
C TYR A 119 -10.48 -6.05 2.02
N PHE A 120 -11.00 -5.97 3.24
CA PHE A 120 -12.05 -5.01 3.60
C PHE A 120 -11.56 -3.56 3.49
N ASN A 121 -10.37 -3.25 4.01
CA ASN A 121 -9.79 -1.92 3.92
C ASN A 121 -9.54 -1.52 2.46
N GLY A 122 -9.06 -2.43 1.61
CA GLY A 122 -8.88 -2.21 0.18
C GLY A 122 -10.18 -1.91 -0.56
N ALA A 123 -11.23 -2.71 -0.32
CA ALA A 123 -12.54 -2.50 -0.92
C ALA A 123 -13.11 -1.13 -0.57
N THR A 124 -13.02 -0.71 0.70
CA THR A 124 -13.48 0.62 1.11
C THR A 124 -12.65 1.74 0.49
N PHE A 125 -11.34 1.56 0.34
CA PHE A 125 -10.46 2.55 -0.29
C PHE A 125 -10.78 2.74 -1.77
N LEU A 126 -10.80 1.65 -2.55
CA LEU A 126 -11.08 1.70 -3.99
C LEU A 126 -12.51 2.18 -4.27
N GLY A 127 -13.49 1.70 -3.50
CA GLY A 127 -14.88 2.14 -3.63
C GLY A 127 -15.06 3.63 -3.34
N PHE A 128 -14.36 4.14 -2.32
CA PHE A 128 -14.35 5.58 -2.04
C PHE A 128 -13.71 6.38 -3.17
N ALA A 129 -12.57 5.92 -3.71
CA ALA A 129 -11.88 6.59 -4.81
C ALA A 129 -12.76 6.69 -6.07
N ILE A 130 -13.50 5.63 -6.41
CA ILE A 130 -14.45 5.64 -7.54
C ILE A 130 -15.56 6.67 -7.32
N LEU A 131 -16.15 6.73 -6.12
CA LEU A 131 -17.18 7.73 -5.79
C LEU A 131 -16.61 9.16 -5.83
N ALA A 132 -15.43 9.38 -5.26
CA ALA A 132 -14.78 10.68 -5.29
C ALA A 132 -14.52 11.15 -6.72
N GLN A 133 -13.99 10.28 -7.59
CA GLN A 133 -13.76 10.57 -9.00
C GLN A 133 -15.06 10.88 -9.74
N LYS A 134 -16.12 10.11 -9.50
CA LYS A 134 -17.44 10.33 -10.11
C LYS A 134 -18.04 11.70 -9.75
N HIS A 135 -17.77 12.19 -8.54
CA HIS A 135 -18.26 13.49 -8.07
C HIS A 135 -17.26 14.64 -8.38
N GLY A 136 -16.24 14.40 -9.22
CA GLY A 136 -15.28 15.43 -9.62
C GLY A 136 -14.48 16.01 -8.45
N MET A 137 -14.28 15.23 -7.39
CA MET A 137 -13.54 15.68 -6.22
C MET A 137 -12.05 15.74 -6.55
N GLU A 138 -11.55 16.94 -6.88
CA GLU A 138 -10.13 17.15 -7.15
C GLU A 138 -9.31 17.37 -5.87
N SER A 139 -8.19 16.66 -5.77
CA SER A 139 -7.20 16.86 -4.71
C SER A 139 -6.34 18.07 -5.05
N THR A 140 -6.78 19.26 -4.66
CA THR A 140 -5.88 20.43 -4.68
C THR A 140 -4.89 20.31 -3.52
N ALA A 141 -3.63 20.13 -3.88
CA ALA A 141 -2.51 19.97 -2.96
C ALA A 141 -2.44 21.12 -1.94
N ARG A 142 -2.28 20.76 -0.66
CA ARG A 142 -2.05 21.61 0.53
C ARG A 142 -3.27 22.38 1.07
N GLY A 143 -3.95 21.76 2.03
CA GLY A 143 -4.73 22.48 3.05
C GLY A 143 -5.93 21.70 3.58
N ALA A 144 -6.00 21.55 4.92
CA ALA A 144 -7.11 21.17 5.83
C ALA A 144 -8.20 20.15 5.40
N LYS A 145 -8.09 19.49 4.26
CA LYS A 145 -8.98 18.46 3.75
C LYS A 145 -8.18 17.36 3.06
N SER A 146 -7.16 16.83 3.73
CA SER A 146 -6.48 15.59 3.32
C SER A 146 -7.37 14.35 3.51
N LEU A 147 -8.70 14.49 3.62
CA LEU A 147 -9.66 13.40 3.74
C LEU A 147 -9.95 12.70 2.40
N TYR A 148 -9.64 13.32 1.26
CA TYR A 148 -9.73 12.65 -0.06
C TYR A 148 -8.73 11.49 -0.17
N PHE A 149 -7.64 11.59 0.58
CA PHE A 149 -6.70 10.53 0.93
C PHE A 149 -6.68 10.46 2.46
N THR A 150 -7.82 10.14 3.11
CA THR A 150 -7.83 9.90 4.56
C THR A 150 -6.85 8.76 4.82
N GLY A 151 -5.57 9.09 5.05
CA GLY A 151 -4.94 9.05 6.35
C GLY A 151 -5.57 8.00 7.23
N GLY A 152 -5.54 6.76 6.75
CA GLY A 152 -5.76 5.64 7.63
C GLY A 152 -4.73 5.77 8.75
N LEU A 153 -5.05 5.26 9.94
CA LEU A 153 -4.03 5.09 10.96
C LEU A 153 -2.82 4.29 10.42
N LEU A 154 -3.03 3.54 9.33
CA LEU A 154 -2.08 2.69 8.64
C LEU A 154 -2.02 3.09 7.16
N GLU A 155 -0.96 3.78 6.74
CA GLU A 155 -0.63 4.03 5.32
C GLU A 155 0.46 3.05 4.86
N GLY A 156 1.03 3.28 3.67
CA GLY A 156 2.10 2.44 3.11
C GLY A 156 3.29 2.33 4.05
N THR A 157 3.82 3.46 4.53
CA THR A 157 4.95 3.48 5.48
C THR A 157 4.67 2.67 6.75
N GLU A 158 3.52 2.86 7.40
CA GLU A 158 3.17 2.13 8.62
C GLU A 158 3.03 0.61 8.34
N THR A 159 2.52 0.23 7.18
CA THR A 159 2.41 -1.18 6.75
C THR A 159 3.79 -1.81 6.51
N ILE A 160 4.72 -1.07 5.88
CA ILE A 160 6.09 -1.56 5.70
C ILE A 160 6.82 -1.65 7.03
N GLY A 161 6.66 -0.68 7.93
CA GLY A 161 7.18 -0.76 9.29
C GLY A 161 6.65 -1.99 10.03
N PHE A 162 5.36 -2.30 9.87
CA PHE A 162 4.75 -3.51 10.41
C PHE A 162 5.37 -4.79 9.81
N PHE A 163 5.56 -4.88 8.49
CA PHE A 163 6.23 -6.03 7.88
C PHE A 163 7.69 -6.18 8.33
N VAL A 164 8.41 -5.07 8.53
CA VAL A 164 9.75 -5.10 9.12
C VAL A 164 9.71 -5.72 10.52
N LEU A 165 8.75 -5.31 11.37
CA LEU A 165 8.60 -5.88 12.70
C LEU A 165 8.28 -7.38 12.66
N LEU A 166 7.43 -7.83 11.74
CA LEU A 166 7.13 -9.25 11.58
C LEU A 166 8.39 -10.06 11.18
N CYS A 167 9.21 -9.52 10.29
CA CYS A 167 10.44 -10.20 9.86
C CYS A 167 11.52 -10.23 10.96
N LEU A 168 11.61 -9.18 11.78
CA LEU A 168 12.57 -9.10 12.89
C LEU A 168 12.13 -9.92 14.10
N PHE A 169 10.81 -10.02 14.34
CA PHE A 169 10.23 -10.72 15.49
C PHE A 169 9.09 -11.67 15.08
N PRO A 170 9.38 -12.77 14.34
CA PRO A 170 8.34 -13.70 13.87
C PRO A 170 7.52 -14.31 15.01
N ALA A 171 8.12 -14.51 16.18
CA ALA A 171 7.43 -15.02 17.36
C ALA A 171 6.30 -14.11 17.88
N LEU A 172 6.32 -12.81 17.52
CA LEU A 172 5.27 -11.86 17.87
C LEU A 172 4.21 -11.73 16.76
N PHE A 173 4.22 -12.59 15.74
CA PHE A 173 3.30 -12.49 14.61
C PHE A 173 1.83 -12.44 15.06
N ILE A 174 1.39 -13.37 15.89
CA ILE A 174 -0.02 -13.47 16.33
C ILE A 174 -0.53 -12.17 16.98
N PRO A 175 0.11 -11.64 18.06
CA PRO A 175 -0.36 -10.42 18.69
C PRO A 175 -0.24 -9.20 17.76
N LEU A 176 0.83 -9.10 16.97
CA LEU A 176 1.03 -7.98 16.06
C LEU A 176 0.00 -7.98 14.92
N ALA A 177 -0.23 -9.12 14.28
CA ALA A 177 -1.20 -9.29 13.20
C ALA A 177 -2.62 -8.99 13.68
N THR A 178 -3.00 -9.48 14.87
CA THR A 178 -4.32 -9.21 15.45
C THR A 178 -4.54 -7.72 15.74
N ALA A 179 -3.54 -7.06 16.34
CA ALA A 179 -3.62 -5.64 16.64
C ALA A 179 -3.69 -4.78 15.37
N PHE A 180 -2.84 -5.08 14.38
CA PHE A 180 -2.82 -4.36 13.11
C PHE A 180 -4.14 -4.56 12.33
N ALA A 181 -4.67 -5.79 12.31
CA ALA A 181 -5.96 -6.09 11.71
C ALA A 181 -7.11 -5.28 12.32
N ALA A 182 -7.16 -5.16 13.65
CA ALA A 182 -8.16 -4.34 14.33
C ALA A 182 -8.09 -2.86 13.92
N LEU A 183 -6.87 -2.31 13.79
CA LEU A 183 -6.66 -0.95 13.30
C LEU A 183 -7.07 -0.77 11.83
N CYS A 184 -6.85 -1.79 10.98
CA CYS A 184 -7.33 -1.81 9.60
C CYS A 184 -8.86 -1.80 9.54
N PHE A 185 -9.55 -2.61 10.35
CA PHE A 185 -11.02 -2.60 10.43
C PHE A 185 -11.58 -1.27 10.93
N LEU A 186 -10.92 -0.67 11.93
CA LEU A 186 -11.28 0.65 12.43
C LEU A 186 -11.16 1.71 11.31
N THR A 187 -10.05 1.69 10.59
CA THR A 187 -9.80 2.60 9.45
C THR A 187 -10.84 2.42 8.34
N ALA A 188 -11.14 1.19 7.97
CA ALA A 188 -12.13 0.87 6.94
C ALA A 188 -13.54 1.34 7.36
N THR A 189 -13.92 1.10 8.61
CA THR A 189 -15.21 1.57 9.17
C THR A 189 -15.29 3.10 9.16
N ALA A 190 -14.24 3.79 9.59
CA ALA A 190 -14.19 5.25 9.55
C ALA A 190 -14.37 5.78 8.12
N ARG A 191 -13.75 5.14 7.13
CA ARG A 191 -13.91 5.49 5.71
C ARG A 191 -15.34 5.29 5.22
N ILE A 192 -16.04 4.23 5.63
CA ILE A 192 -17.46 4.01 5.30
C ILE A 192 -18.34 5.11 5.90
N LEU A 193 -18.10 5.48 7.16
CA LEU A 193 -18.87 6.55 7.82
C LEU A 193 -18.66 7.90 7.13
N LEU A 194 -17.42 8.19 6.73
CA LEU A 194 -17.09 9.37 5.93
C LEU A 194 -17.78 9.34 4.57
N ALA A 195 -17.73 8.20 3.86
CA ALA A 195 -18.41 8.01 2.58
C ALA A 195 -19.92 8.27 2.70
N ARG A 196 -20.54 7.75 3.77
CA ARG A 196 -21.95 8.00 4.07
C ARG A 196 -22.21 9.50 4.19
N GLN A 197 -21.43 10.24 4.98
CA GLN A 197 -21.63 11.68 5.16
C GLN A 197 -21.46 12.48 3.85
N LEU A 198 -20.46 12.14 3.04
CA LEU A 198 -20.15 12.87 1.81
C LEU A 198 -21.11 12.56 0.66
N PHE A 199 -21.58 11.30 0.56
CA PHE A 199 -22.33 10.83 -0.62
C PHE A 199 -23.82 10.55 -0.34
N SER A 200 -24.32 10.72 0.89
CA SER A 200 -25.75 10.49 1.19
C SER A 200 -26.70 11.63 0.81
N HIS A 201 -26.20 12.84 0.53
CA HIS A 201 -27.04 14.03 0.34
C HIS A 201 -27.32 14.46 -1.11
N ASP A 202 -26.87 13.72 -2.12
CA ASP A 202 -27.06 14.07 -3.55
C ASP A 202 -28.44 13.68 -4.14
N ARG A 203 -29.52 13.78 -3.36
CA ARG A 203 -30.90 13.61 -3.87
C ARG A 203 -31.85 14.72 -3.46
N LYS A 204 -31.43 15.97 -3.66
CA LYS A 204 -32.31 17.16 -3.75
C LYS A 204 -31.68 18.18 -4.70
N ASP A 205 -31.79 17.94 -6.00
CA ASP A 205 -31.83 18.96 -7.07
C ASP A 205 -31.62 18.30 -8.44
N LYS A 206 -32.64 17.54 -8.86
CA LYS A 206 -33.00 17.41 -10.27
C LYS A 206 -34.52 17.48 -10.31
N THR A 207 -34.98 18.73 -10.48
CA THR A 207 -36.24 19.18 -11.10
C THR A 207 -37.37 18.17 -11.22
#